data_AF-A0A812V2Y0-F1
#
_entry.id   AF-A0A812V2Y0-F1
#
_cell.length_a   1.000
_cell.length_b   1.000
_cell.length_c   1.000
_cell.angle_alpha   90.00
_cell.angle_beta   90.00
_cell.angle_gamma   90.00
#
_symmetry.space_group_name_H-M   'P 1'
#
loop_
_entity.id
_entity.type
_entity.pdbx_description
1 polymer ?
#
loop_
_entity_poly.entity_id
_entity_poly.type
_entity_poly.pdbx_seq_one_letter_code
_entity_poly.pdbx_strand_id
1 'polypeptide(L)'
;MMQVPLRRLAQTFALDSTQLAAQWLDFRDRARYHAGIKECTNLQAWQAALLETRQRPETNARHPQTALASALARYAATSISDSGIERLFSRSDACIPQSAHGLSSHAESIRVTLLKLKQSDFLELAPAFSATWQQWFRHSVRQGSFARIDKHRPKPTKETGSEGKSTHQSFLKKRKAALSVALEKQPQNPIDWDPENLPIGAWTDGHEKEAEFQDLKKRKRQMEALWAGSLLEEEVSLQLLVDASAEQKKMDISRRKRRRQEAQVKERISAGEVPRCCDFAGMTIYVQDADRTPGMDEQMRRCNWSFTDDAAAACDVFLHNMVGMGSLPSVVVWAAALQGAWVLLPEWACKDAEHYEGPCIKFVPAVTTKRWFWISPAFSGERPDVAECLRQAASRQGSKWTMIDDVEAWALRKQAAQEKQNSAAVIALVTDEETTQFQDVPHVFGASGFFSFACKVDSSRSRLALAGQ
;
A
#
# COMPACT_ATOMS: atom_id res chain seq x y z
N MET A 1 -16.56 36.15 -27.38
CA MET A 1 -16.67 36.18 -25.89
C MET A 1 -15.41 35.71 -25.13
N MET A 2 -14.51 34.87 -25.68
CA MET A 2 -13.30 34.39 -24.95
C MET A 2 -12.13 35.39 -24.80
N GLN A 3 -12.16 36.58 -25.42
CA GLN A 3 -11.04 37.52 -25.31
C GLN A 3 -10.94 38.20 -23.94
N VAL A 4 -12.06 38.35 -23.22
CA VAL A 4 -12.08 39.05 -21.92
C VAL A 4 -11.39 38.24 -20.82
N PRO A 5 -11.64 36.92 -20.65
CA PRO A 5 -10.94 36.10 -19.64
C PRO A 5 -9.44 35.98 -19.90
N LEU A 6 -9.01 35.81 -21.16
CA LEU A 6 -7.59 35.70 -21.51
C LEU A 6 -6.83 37.01 -21.29
N ARG A 7 -7.46 38.16 -21.55
CA ARG A 7 -6.87 39.48 -21.23
C ARG A 7 -6.68 39.67 -19.73
N ARG A 8 -7.65 39.26 -18.91
CA ARG A 8 -7.52 39.31 -17.45
C ARG A 8 -6.40 38.40 -16.95
N LEU A 9 -6.29 37.17 -17.46
CA LEU A 9 -5.19 36.26 -17.13
C LEU A 9 -3.82 36.82 -17.54
N ALA A 10 -3.73 37.41 -18.74
CA ALA A 10 -2.52 38.06 -19.20
C ALA A 10 -2.11 39.24 -18.30
N GLN A 11 -3.08 40.05 -17.85
CA GLN A 11 -2.84 41.13 -16.89
C GLN A 11 -2.37 40.61 -15.54
N THR A 12 -3.04 39.60 -14.98
CA THR A 12 -2.67 39.00 -13.68
C THR A 12 -1.25 38.44 -13.69
N PHE A 13 -0.80 37.90 -14.82
CA PHE A 13 0.52 37.30 -14.95
C PHE A 13 1.55 38.19 -15.67
N ALA A 14 1.24 39.45 -15.94
CA ALA A 14 2.12 40.37 -16.68
C ALA A 14 2.63 39.76 -18.01
N LEU A 15 1.76 39.08 -18.74
CA LEU A 15 2.03 38.49 -20.05
C LEU A 15 1.44 39.34 -21.18
N ASP A 16 1.99 39.24 -22.39
CA ASP A 16 1.38 39.85 -23.57
C ASP A 16 0.04 39.17 -23.88
N SER A 17 -1.04 39.93 -23.74
CA SER A 17 -2.41 39.45 -23.97
C SER A 17 -2.68 39.00 -25.40
N THR A 18 -2.01 39.60 -26.39
CA THR A 18 -2.17 39.24 -27.80
C THR A 18 -1.46 37.93 -28.10
N GLN A 19 -0.23 37.79 -27.60
CA GLN A 19 0.56 36.57 -27.71
C GLN A 19 -0.13 35.39 -26.99
N LEU A 20 -0.60 35.58 -25.75
CA LEU A 20 -1.29 34.54 -25.00
C LEU A 20 -2.57 34.07 -25.73
N ALA A 21 -3.34 35.00 -26.30
CA ALA A 21 -4.55 34.65 -27.02
C ALA A 21 -4.26 33.85 -28.31
N ALA A 22 -3.21 34.22 -29.06
CA ALA A 22 -2.78 33.50 -30.25
C ALA A 22 -2.32 32.07 -29.91
N GLN A 23 -1.46 31.93 -28.90
CA GLN A 23 -0.96 30.63 -28.45
C GLN A 23 -2.07 29.75 -27.88
N TRP A 24 -3.01 30.33 -27.11
CA TRP A 24 -4.17 29.59 -26.62
C TRP A 24 -5.02 29.00 -27.75
N LEU A 25 -5.29 29.80 -28.79
CA LEU A 25 -6.07 29.35 -29.95
C LEU A 25 -5.36 28.23 -30.73
N ASP A 26 -4.04 28.32 -30.86
CA ASP A 26 -3.23 27.32 -31.56
C ASP A 26 -3.21 25.96 -30.82
N PHE A 27 -3.15 25.98 -29.48
CA PHE A 27 -3.02 24.77 -28.67
C PHE A 27 -4.33 24.19 -28.13
N ARG A 28 -5.44 24.95 -28.10
CA ARG A 28 -6.72 24.50 -27.49
C ARG A 28 -7.26 23.20 -28.08
N ASP A 29 -7.12 23.00 -29.38
CA ASP A 29 -7.74 21.86 -30.06
C ASP A 29 -6.90 20.60 -29.83
N ARG A 30 -5.56 20.74 -29.71
CA ARG A 30 -4.66 19.67 -29.25
C ARG A 30 -4.91 19.30 -27.80
N ALA A 31 -5.10 20.29 -26.92
CA ALA A 31 -5.43 20.04 -25.52
C ALA A 31 -6.79 19.32 -25.38
N ARG A 32 -7.80 19.72 -26.16
CA ARG A 32 -9.11 19.03 -26.21
C ARG A 32 -8.99 17.59 -26.70
N TYR A 33 -8.15 17.33 -27.70
CA TYR A 33 -7.87 15.99 -28.19
C TYR A 33 -7.27 15.10 -27.08
N HIS A 34 -6.26 15.59 -26.35
CA HIS A 34 -5.67 14.84 -25.23
C HIS A 34 -6.66 14.64 -24.07
N ALA A 35 -7.54 15.62 -23.80
CA ALA A 35 -8.58 15.49 -22.78
C ALA A 35 -9.63 14.42 -23.14
N GLY A 36 -10.00 14.31 -24.42
CA GLY A 36 -11.01 13.36 -24.89
C GLY A 36 -10.53 11.92 -25.01
N ILE A 37 -9.27 11.70 -25.41
CA ILE A 37 -8.76 10.35 -25.72
C ILE A 37 -8.04 9.70 -24.54
N LYS A 38 -7.37 10.49 -23.69
CA LYS A 38 -6.48 9.95 -22.66
C LYS A 38 -7.03 10.00 -21.24
N GLU A 39 -8.31 10.33 -21.07
CA GLU A 39 -8.95 10.54 -19.75
C GLU A 39 -8.12 11.44 -18.82
N CYS A 40 -7.35 12.37 -19.40
CA CYS A 40 -6.44 13.23 -18.65
C CYS A 40 -7.22 14.39 -18.03
N THR A 41 -6.81 14.83 -16.84
CA THR A 41 -7.33 16.09 -16.27
C THR A 41 -7.03 17.26 -17.21
N ASN A 42 -7.82 18.34 -17.13
CA ASN A 42 -7.66 19.52 -18.00
C ASN A 42 -6.19 20.01 -18.01
N LEU A 43 -5.56 20.12 -16.84
CA LEU A 43 -4.16 20.55 -16.74
C LEU A 43 -3.18 19.57 -17.42
N GLN A 44 -3.36 18.26 -17.22
CA GLN A 44 -2.53 17.24 -17.85
C GLN A 44 -2.69 17.24 -19.38
N ALA A 45 -3.90 17.48 -19.87
CA ALA A 45 -4.16 17.58 -21.31
C ALA A 45 -3.44 18.78 -21.94
N TRP A 46 -3.43 19.93 -21.26
CA TRP A 46 -2.64 21.09 -21.67
C TRP A 46 -1.13 20.83 -21.60
N GLN A 47 -0.64 20.21 -20.53
CA GLN A 47 0.78 19.84 -20.40
C GLN A 47 1.24 18.88 -21.51
N ALA A 48 0.43 17.86 -21.83
CA ALA A 48 0.73 16.91 -22.89
C ALA A 48 0.82 17.60 -24.26
N ALA A 49 -0.10 18.52 -24.56
CA ALA A 49 -0.10 19.29 -25.80
C ALA A 49 1.16 20.17 -25.95
N LEU A 50 1.59 20.82 -24.86
CA LEU A 50 2.82 21.63 -24.86
C LEU A 50 4.07 20.76 -25.02
N LEU A 51 4.15 19.63 -24.29
CA LEU A 51 5.31 18.72 -24.33
C LEU A 51 5.51 18.10 -25.70
N GLU A 52 4.44 17.63 -26.34
CA GLU A 52 4.48 17.06 -27.69
C GLU A 52 5.07 18.05 -28.70
N THR A 53 4.70 19.32 -28.57
CA THR A 53 5.16 20.39 -29.46
C THR A 53 6.59 20.84 -29.15
N ARG A 54 7.01 20.75 -27.87
CA ARG A 54 8.36 21.08 -27.40
C ARG A 54 9.42 20.06 -27.83
N GLN A 55 9.05 18.79 -28.01
CA GLN A 55 9.99 17.72 -28.39
C GLN A 55 10.61 17.91 -29.78
N ARG A 56 9.97 18.69 -30.67
CA ARG A 56 10.41 18.90 -32.05
C ARG A 56 10.81 20.37 -32.25
N PRO A 57 12.10 20.70 -32.45
CA PRO A 57 12.58 22.08 -32.54
C PRO A 57 11.89 22.89 -33.66
N GLU A 58 11.70 22.27 -34.82
CA GLU A 58 11.04 22.88 -35.98
C GLU A 58 9.56 23.20 -35.72
N THR A 59 8.88 22.30 -35.00
CA THR A 59 7.48 22.49 -34.62
C THR A 59 7.34 23.57 -33.56
N ASN A 60 8.24 23.61 -32.58
CA ASN A 60 8.27 24.64 -31.54
C ASN A 60 8.57 26.04 -32.11
N ALA A 61 9.38 26.14 -33.17
CA ALA A 61 9.62 27.40 -33.87
C ALA A 61 8.38 27.93 -34.61
N ARG A 62 7.55 27.03 -35.16
CA ARG A 62 6.29 27.38 -35.85
C ARG A 62 5.12 27.62 -34.90
N HIS A 63 5.16 27.03 -33.72
CA HIS A 63 4.12 27.09 -32.68
C HIS A 63 4.72 27.57 -31.36
N PRO A 64 5.09 28.87 -31.26
CA PRO A 64 5.67 29.40 -30.04
C PRO A 64 4.68 29.27 -28.88
N GLN A 65 5.16 28.90 -27.70
CA GLN A 65 4.30 28.56 -26.55
C GLN A 65 4.73 29.25 -25.25
N THR A 66 5.58 30.27 -25.32
CA THR A 66 6.21 30.94 -24.17
C THR A 66 5.20 31.55 -23.19
N ALA A 67 4.28 32.40 -23.68
CA ALA A 67 3.28 33.05 -22.84
C ALA A 67 2.27 32.03 -22.29
N LEU A 68 1.84 31.07 -23.11
CA LEU A 68 0.91 30.02 -22.72
C LEU A 68 1.52 29.06 -21.68
N ALA A 69 2.76 28.63 -21.87
CA ALA A 69 3.47 27.78 -20.91
C ALA A 69 3.66 28.50 -19.57
N SER A 70 4.03 29.79 -19.59
CA SER A 70 4.13 30.59 -18.37
C SER A 70 2.77 30.73 -17.67
N ALA A 71 1.69 31.01 -18.41
CA ALA A 71 0.35 31.13 -17.85
C ALA A 71 -0.12 29.81 -17.21
N LEU A 72 0.13 28.67 -17.88
CA LEU A 72 -0.25 27.34 -17.39
C LEU A 72 0.61 26.88 -16.21
N ALA A 73 1.90 27.19 -16.20
CA ALA A 73 2.78 26.90 -15.08
C ALA A 73 2.34 27.67 -13.82
N ARG A 74 2.04 28.97 -13.96
CA ARG A 74 1.50 29.79 -12.87
C ARG A 74 0.14 29.30 -12.42
N TYR A 75 -0.76 29.00 -13.36
CA TYR A 75 -2.05 28.39 -13.04
C TYR A 75 -1.90 27.06 -12.29
N ALA A 76 -0.94 26.20 -12.65
CA ALA A 76 -0.67 24.95 -11.94
C ALA A 76 -0.12 25.17 -10.52
N ALA A 77 0.70 26.21 -10.35
CA ALA A 77 1.30 26.58 -9.07
C ALA A 77 0.29 27.25 -8.12
N THR A 78 -0.64 28.04 -8.66
CA THR A 78 -1.67 28.77 -7.88
C THR A 78 -2.97 28.00 -7.73
N SER A 79 -3.26 27.01 -8.58
CA SER A 79 -4.47 26.20 -8.45
C SER A 79 -4.34 25.25 -7.26
N ILE A 80 -5.16 25.50 -6.24
CA ILE A 80 -5.50 24.50 -5.24
C ILE A 80 -6.26 23.43 -6.01
N SER A 81 -5.65 22.25 -6.14
CA SER A 81 -6.30 21.13 -6.81
C SER A 81 -7.25 20.52 -5.81
N ASP A 82 -8.52 20.88 -5.89
CA ASP A 82 -9.57 20.03 -5.34
C ASP A 82 -9.55 18.75 -6.17
N SER A 83 -8.97 17.68 -5.62
CA SER A 83 -9.01 16.43 -6.36
C SER A 83 -10.49 16.08 -6.59
N GLY A 84 -10.86 15.58 -7.77
CA GLY A 84 -12.24 15.13 -7.99
C GLY A 84 -12.68 14.09 -6.93
N ILE A 85 -11.69 13.46 -6.29
CA ILE A 85 -11.80 12.61 -5.11
C ILE A 85 -12.23 13.38 -3.85
N GLU A 86 -11.67 14.56 -3.56
CA GLU A 86 -12.11 15.42 -2.44
C GLU A 86 -13.57 15.87 -2.62
N ARG A 87 -13.97 16.30 -3.83
CA ARG A 87 -15.40 16.58 -4.10
C ARG A 87 -16.28 15.34 -3.92
N LEU A 88 -15.77 14.15 -4.23
CA LEU A 88 -16.45 12.88 -4.02
C LEU A 88 -16.55 12.52 -2.55
N PHE A 89 -15.52 12.80 -1.74
CA PHE A 89 -15.54 12.61 -0.29
C PHE A 89 -16.49 13.59 0.40
N SER A 90 -16.44 14.88 0.06
CA SER A 90 -17.42 15.84 0.58
C SER A 90 -18.84 15.48 0.16
N ARG A 91 -19.03 14.96 -1.07
CA ARG A 91 -20.34 14.48 -1.54
C ARG A 91 -20.77 13.18 -0.85
N SER A 92 -19.85 12.26 -0.56
CA SER A 92 -20.16 11.06 0.22
C SER A 92 -20.51 11.42 1.64
N ASP A 93 -19.77 12.31 2.29
CA ASP A 93 -20.02 12.73 3.67
C ASP A 93 -21.34 13.52 3.79
N ALA A 94 -21.69 14.31 2.77
CA ALA A 94 -22.97 15.03 2.73
C ALA A 94 -24.17 14.12 2.42
N CYS A 95 -23.99 13.05 1.63
CA CYS A 95 -25.09 12.18 1.18
C CYS A 95 -25.23 10.86 1.97
N ILE A 96 -24.18 10.42 2.67
CA ILE A 96 -24.17 9.19 3.46
C ILE A 96 -24.29 9.59 4.93
N PRO A 97 -25.38 9.23 5.63
CA PRO A 97 -25.50 9.52 7.04
C PRO A 97 -24.48 8.72 7.86
N GLN A 98 -23.93 9.33 8.92
CA GLN A 98 -22.93 8.71 9.80
C GLN A 98 -23.33 7.32 10.33
N SER A 99 -24.63 7.08 10.53
CA SER A 99 -25.17 5.77 10.95
C SER A 99 -24.98 4.64 9.93
N ALA A 100 -24.56 4.96 8.72
CA ALA A 100 -24.25 4.01 7.66
C ALA A 100 -22.75 3.74 7.48
N HIS A 101 -21.88 4.32 8.31
CA HIS A 101 -20.45 3.99 8.35
C HIS A 101 -20.28 2.64 9.07
N GLY A 102 -19.36 1.79 8.59
CA GLY A 102 -19.17 0.43 9.10
C GLY A 102 -19.97 -0.66 8.37
N LEU A 103 -20.51 -0.36 7.19
CA LEU A 103 -20.97 -1.39 6.25
C LEU A 103 -19.80 -2.24 5.77
N SER A 104 -20.08 -3.45 5.28
CA SER A 104 -19.04 -4.27 4.65
C SER A 104 -18.40 -3.53 3.47
N SER A 105 -17.09 -3.72 3.27
CA SER A 105 -16.30 -3.05 2.22
C SER A 105 -16.97 -3.12 0.83
N HIS A 106 -17.65 -4.23 0.53
CA HIS A 106 -18.38 -4.39 -0.72
C HIS A 106 -19.61 -3.47 -0.83
N ALA A 107 -20.42 -3.34 0.22
CA ALA A 107 -21.60 -2.49 0.22
C ALA A 107 -21.25 -0.99 0.21
N GLU A 108 -20.15 -0.63 0.88
CA GLU A 108 -19.60 0.73 0.86
C GLU A 108 -19.10 1.10 -0.55
N SER A 109 -18.36 0.19 -1.18
CA SER A 109 -17.85 0.36 -2.55
C SER A 109 -18.98 0.56 -3.57
N ILE A 110 -20.08 -0.21 -3.48
CA ILE A 110 -21.25 -0.04 -4.36
C ILE A 110 -21.88 1.35 -4.18
N ARG A 111 -22.02 1.85 -2.95
CA ARG A 111 -22.62 3.17 -2.69
C ARG A 111 -21.76 4.31 -3.20
N VAL A 112 -20.45 4.26 -2.95
CA VAL A 112 -19.52 5.26 -3.49
C VAL A 112 -19.54 5.23 -5.02
N THR A 113 -19.69 4.05 -5.63
CA THR A 113 -19.82 3.91 -7.09
C THR A 113 -21.11 4.52 -7.62
N LEU A 114 -22.24 4.35 -6.93
CA LEU A 114 -23.51 4.98 -7.29
C LEU A 114 -23.44 6.52 -7.17
N LEU A 115 -22.69 7.05 -6.20
CA LEU A 115 -22.45 8.50 -6.06
C LEU A 115 -21.55 9.09 -7.15
N LYS A 116 -20.76 8.25 -7.84
CA LYS A 116 -19.93 8.63 -8.99
C LYS A 116 -20.72 8.71 -10.30
N LEU A 117 -21.92 8.12 -10.38
CA LEU A 117 -22.75 8.21 -11.58
C LEU A 117 -23.10 9.66 -11.88
N LYS A 118 -22.91 10.08 -13.13
CA LYS A 118 -23.41 11.39 -13.57
C LYS A 118 -24.93 11.35 -13.53
N GLN A 119 -25.55 12.50 -13.29
CA GLN A 119 -27.00 12.59 -13.23
C GLN A 119 -27.67 12.16 -14.54
N SER A 120 -27.03 12.41 -15.68
CA SER A 120 -27.44 11.92 -17.00
C SER A 120 -27.52 10.39 -17.03
N ASP A 121 -26.46 9.74 -16.58
CA ASP A 121 -26.29 8.29 -16.65
C ASP A 121 -27.26 7.60 -15.68
N PHE A 122 -27.49 8.21 -14.51
CA PHE A 122 -28.49 7.73 -13.56
C PHE A 122 -29.91 7.80 -14.14
N LEU A 123 -30.28 8.88 -14.83
CA LEU A 123 -31.61 9.02 -15.45
C LEU A 123 -31.82 8.02 -16.58
N GLU A 124 -30.76 7.67 -17.33
CA GLU A 124 -30.80 6.66 -18.37
C GLU A 124 -30.89 5.23 -17.81
N LEU A 125 -30.18 4.94 -16.71
CA LEU A 125 -30.14 3.62 -16.09
C LEU A 125 -31.31 3.36 -15.12
N ALA A 126 -31.95 4.39 -14.58
CA ALA A 126 -33.02 4.25 -13.60
C ALA A 126 -34.19 3.36 -14.05
N PRO A 127 -34.69 3.44 -15.30
CA PRO A 127 -35.72 2.53 -15.80
C PRO A 127 -35.27 1.06 -15.79
N ALA A 128 -34.03 0.79 -16.19
CA ALA A 128 -33.47 -0.56 -16.21
C ALA A 128 -33.31 -1.13 -14.79
N PHE A 129 -32.76 -0.34 -13.85
CA PHE A 129 -32.68 -0.73 -12.45
C PHE A 129 -34.06 -1.01 -11.84
N SER A 130 -35.05 -0.17 -12.15
CA SER A 130 -36.43 -0.39 -11.70
C SER A 130 -37.02 -1.67 -12.27
N ALA A 131 -36.79 -1.96 -13.56
CA ALA A 131 -37.25 -3.19 -14.21
C ALA A 131 -36.59 -4.45 -13.61
N THR A 132 -35.27 -4.42 -13.41
CA THR A 132 -34.53 -5.51 -12.76
C THR A 132 -34.99 -5.69 -11.32
N TRP A 133 -35.12 -4.62 -10.54
CA TRP A 133 -35.62 -4.72 -9.17
C TRP A 133 -37.02 -5.33 -9.13
N GLN A 134 -37.91 -4.90 -10.02
CA GLN A 134 -39.25 -5.47 -10.14
C GLN A 134 -39.21 -6.94 -10.57
N GLN A 135 -38.31 -7.36 -11.45
CA GLN A 135 -38.21 -8.75 -11.89
C GLN A 135 -37.76 -9.68 -10.75
N TRP A 136 -36.75 -9.27 -9.98
CA TRP A 136 -36.12 -10.12 -8.97
C TRP A 136 -36.84 -10.09 -7.63
N PHE A 137 -37.44 -8.95 -7.29
CA PHE A 137 -38.10 -8.74 -5.98
C PHE A 137 -39.63 -8.67 -6.07
N ARG A 138 -40.24 -8.85 -7.25
CA ARG A 138 -41.72 -8.84 -7.44
C ARG A 138 -42.45 -9.72 -6.44
N HIS A 139 -41.86 -10.86 -6.14
CA HIS A 139 -42.45 -11.93 -5.35
C HIS A 139 -42.17 -11.79 -3.84
N SER A 140 -41.17 -10.98 -3.47
CA SER A 140 -40.73 -10.73 -2.08
C SER A 140 -41.17 -9.37 -1.54
N VAL A 141 -41.72 -8.48 -2.39
CA VAL A 141 -42.60 -7.42 -1.90
C VAL A 141 -43.82 -8.10 -1.29
N ARG A 142 -44.07 -7.89 0.01
CA ARG A 142 -45.27 -8.38 0.69
C ARG A 142 -46.51 -7.97 -0.11
N GLN A 143 -47.00 -8.86 -0.97
CA GLN A 143 -48.32 -8.72 -1.53
C GLN A 143 -49.26 -8.96 -0.35
N GLY A 144 -49.81 -7.89 0.21
CA GLY A 144 -50.89 -8.00 1.17
C GLY A 144 -52.11 -8.58 0.44
N SER A 145 -52.10 -9.89 0.19
CA SER A 145 -53.10 -10.60 -0.60
C SER A 145 -54.39 -10.85 0.19
N PHE A 146 -54.39 -10.57 1.49
CA PHE A 146 -55.61 -10.56 2.28
C PHE A 146 -56.05 -9.11 2.48
N ALA A 147 -57.24 -8.79 1.99
CA ALA A 147 -57.96 -7.61 2.44
C ALA A 147 -58.02 -7.68 3.96
N ARG A 148 -57.34 -6.74 4.63
CA ARG A 148 -57.43 -6.56 6.07
C ARG A 148 -58.91 -6.56 6.46
N ILE A 149 -59.34 -7.47 7.33
CA ILE A 149 -60.73 -7.59 7.83
C ILE A 149 -61.27 -6.25 8.38
N ASP A 150 -60.35 -5.39 8.79
CA ASP A 150 -60.56 -4.06 9.35
C ASP A 150 -60.54 -2.93 8.30
N LYS A 151 -60.32 -3.22 7.01
CA LYS A 151 -60.51 -2.28 5.90
C LYS A 151 -62.02 -2.02 5.81
N HIS A 152 -62.46 -0.83 6.23
CA HIS A 152 -63.86 -0.38 6.40
C HIS A 152 -64.49 -0.51 7.79
N ARG A 153 -63.78 -1.03 8.81
CA ARG A 153 -64.24 -0.78 10.20
C ARG A 153 -63.75 0.61 10.62
N PRO A 154 -64.65 1.56 10.96
CA PRO A 154 -64.23 2.79 11.60
C PRO A 154 -63.53 2.41 12.91
N LYS A 155 -62.24 2.73 13.02
CA LYS A 155 -61.53 2.61 14.28
C LYS A 155 -62.21 3.55 15.26
N PRO A 156 -62.50 3.14 16.51
CA PRO A 156 -62.94 4.08 17.52
C PRO A 156 -61.88 5.15 17.63
N THR A 157 -62.24 6.35 17.19
CA THR A 157 -61.48 7.56 17.45
C THR A 157 -61.33 7.60 18.96
N LYS A 158 -60.10 7.47 19.47
CA LYS A 158 -59.82 7.87 20.86
C LYS A 158 -59.96 9.38 20.93
N GLU A 159 -61.20 9.85 20.92
CA GLU A 159 -61.58 11.15 21.45
C GLU A 159 -61.54 11.00 22.96
N THR A 160 -60.34 11.14 23.53
CA THR A 160 -60.06 11.70 24.87
C THR A 160 -58.61 11.38 25.24
N GLY A 161 -57.77 12.43 25.25
CA GLY A 161 -56.71 12.57 26.26
C GLY A 161 -55.50 11.65 26.21
N SER A 162 -54.90 11.34 25.05
CA SER A 162 -53.50 10.87 25.06
C SER A 162 -52.62 11.76 24.21
N GLU A 163 -51.84 12.60 24.88
CA GLU A 163 -50.69 13.28 24.30
C GLU A 163 -49.79 12.29 23.55
N GLY A 164 -49.34 12.70 22.37
CA GLY A 164 -48.03 12.27 21.88
C GLY A 164 -47.95 10.99 21.06
N LYS A 165 -48.73 10.83 19.97
CA LYS A 165 -48.21 10.12 18.77
C LYS A 165 -48.72 10.78 17.48
N SER A 166 -47.92 11.67 16.90
CA SER A 166 -48.14 12.14 15.53
C SER A 166 -48.05 10.93 14.60
N THR A 167 -49.12 10.60 13.88
CA THR A 167 -49.07 9.55 12.86
C THR A 167 -48.05 9.95 11.78
N HIS A 168 -47.33 8.98 11.22
CA HIS A 168 -46.34 9.22 10.16
C HIS A 168 -46.93 10.03 8.98
N GLN A 169 -48.21 9.85 8.67
CA GLN A 169 -48.90 10.67 7.67
C GLN A 169 -49.07 12.13 8.09
N SER A 170 -49.40 12.42 9.35
CA SER A 170 -49.47 13.79 9.85
C SER A 170 -48.10 14.48 9.83
N PHE A 171 -47.03 13.73 10.13
CA PHE A 171 -45.64 14.20 9.99
C PHE A 171 -45.29 14.49 8.53
N LEU A 172 -45.59 13.57 7.60
CA LEU A 172 -45.34 13.78 6.17
C LEU A 172 -46.14 14.96 5.59
N LYS A 173 -47.40 15.15 6.01
CA LYS A 173 -48.20 16.32 5.61
C LYS A 173 -47.59 17.62 6.14
N LYS A 174 -47.24 17.67 7.43
CA LYS A 174 -46.56 18.83 8.02
C LYS A 174 -45.23 19.14 7.33
N ARG A 175 -44.43 18.10 7.04
CA ARG A 175 -43.16 18.24 6.34
C ARG A 175 -43.35 18.75 4.91
N LYS A 176 -44.29 18.19 4.13
CA LYS A 176 -44.58 18.66 2.76
C LYS A 176 -45.07 20.11 2.75
N ALA A 177 -45.95 20.47 3.69
CA ALA A 177 -46.42 21.84 3.82
C ALA A 177 -45.27 22.80 4.18
N ALA A 178 -44.38 22.42 5.11
CA ALA A 178 -43.20 23.22 5.45
C ALA A 178 -42.23 23.35 4.27
N LEU A 179 -42.04 22.29 3.48
CA LEU A 179 -41.19 22.29 2.29
C LEU A 179 -41.75 23.16 1.16
N SER A 180 -43.07 23.11 0.92
CA SER A 180 -43.73 24.02 -0.02
C SER A 180 -43.60 25.48 0.42
N VAL A 181 -43.80 25.77 1.71
CA VAL A 181 -43.61 27.13 2.25
C VAL A 181 -42.14 27.57 2.15
N ALA A 182 -41.17 26.67 2.35
CA ALA A 182 -39.75 26.98 2.21
C ALA A 182 -39.32 27.20 0.75
N LEU A 183 -39.92 26.45 -0.20
CA LEU A 183 -39.68 26.61 -1.63
C LEU A 183 -40.32 27.90 -2.18
N GLU A 184 -41.51 28.27 -1.70
CA GLU A 184 -42.15 29.55 -2.02
C GLU A 184 -41.40 30.73 -1.40
N LYS A 185 -40.76 30.53 -0.24
CA LYS A 185 -39.89 31.51 0.43
C LYS A 185 -38.43 31.42 0.00
N GLN A 186 -38.11 30.99 -1.22
CA GLN A 186 -36.74 31.09 -1.73
C GLN A 186 -36.22 32.51 -1.47
N PRO A 187 -35.22 32.71 -0.60
CA PRO A 187 -34.48 33.96 -0.62
C PRO A 187 -33.77 33.98 -1.96
N GLN A 188 -33.86 35.09 -2.69
CA GLN A 188 -33.03 35.36 -3.86
C GLN A 188 -31.53 35.49 -3.52
N ASN A 189 -31.09 34.99 -2.36
CA ASN A 189 -29.68 34.98 -2.03
C ASN A 189 -29.08 33.68 -2.57
N PRO A 190 -28.20 33.74 -3.58
CA PRO A 190 -27.31 32.61 -3.85
C PRO A 190 -26.61 32.26 -2.54
N ILE A 191 -26.34 30.97 -2.32
CA ILE A 191 -25.51 30.51 -1.19
C ILE A 191 -24.33 31.47 -1.09
N ASP A 192 -24.33 32.28 -0.03
CA ASP A 192 -23.30 33.29 0.19
C ASP A 192 -22.09 32.51 0.68
N TRP A 193 -21.11 32.35 -0.20
CA TRP A 193 -19.84 31.66 0.08
C TRP A 193 -18.88 32.55 0.88
N ASP A 194 -19.42 33.53 1.62
CA ASP A 194 -18.62 34.41 2.45
C ASP A 194 -18.12 33.62 3.69
N PRO A 195 -16.81 33.35 3.82
CA PRO A 195 -16.26 32.54 4.90
C PRO A 195 -16.55 33.10 6.29
N GLU A 196 -16.89 34.39 6.42
CA GLU A 196 -17.26 35.02 7.70
C GLU A 196 -18.67 34.64 8.18
N ASN A 197 -19.54 34.13 7.30
CA ASN A 197 -20.92 33.73 7.60
C ASN A 197 -21.10 32.21 7.77
N LEU A 198 -20.02 31.44 7.86
CA LEU A 198 -20.10 30.02 8.14
C LEU A 198 -20.65 29.79 9.57
N PRO A 199 -21.56 28.81 9.76
CA PRO A 199 -22.07 28.49 11.09
C PRO A 199 -20.92 28.20 12.07
N ILE A 200 -20.99 28.77 13.28
CA ILE A 200 -19.98 28.55 14.33
C ILE A 200 -19.86 27.03 14.57
N GLY A 201 -18.67 26.47 14.29
CA GLY A 201 -18.39 25.02 14.35
C GLY A 201 -18.35 24.29 13.00
N ALA A 202 -18.56 24.98 11.86
CA ALA A 202 -18.38 24.39 10.53
C ALA A 202 -16.90 24.16 10.19
N TRP A 203 -16.01 25.03 10.69
CA TRP A 203 -14.57 24.82 10.64
C TRP A 203 -14.15 23.88 11.77
N THR A 204 -13.56 22.75 11.41
CA THR A 204 -13.14 21.70 12.35
C THR A 204 -11.65 21.45 12.22
N ASP A 205 -11.04 20.73 13.16
CA ASP A 205 -9.64 20.30 13.11
C ASP A 205 -9.27 19.58 11.79
N GLY A 206 -10.25 18.94 11.14
CA GLY A 206 -10.06 18.33 9.82
C GLY A 206 -9.79 19.36 8.72
N HIS A 207 -10.44 20.52 8.78
CA HIS A 207 -10.23 21.62 7.84
C HIS A 207 -8.90 22.32 8.08
N GLU A 208 -8.44 22.44 9.34
CA GLU A 208 -7.10 22.96 9.65
C GLU A 208 -6.01 22.04 9.10
N LYS A 209 -6.10 20.73 9.35
CA LYS A 209 -5.17 19.74 8.79
C LYS A 209 -5.18 19.74 7.26
N GLU A 210 -6.33 19.94 6.64
CA GLU A 210 -6.44 20.04 5.19
C GLU A 210 -5.81 21.35 4.67
N ALA A 211 -6.00 22.48 5.35
CA ALA A 211 -5.34 23.73 5.00
C ALA A 211 -3.82 23.61 5.07
N GLU A 212 -3.29 23.00 6.14
CA GLU A 212 -1.86 22.69 6.27
C GLU A 212 -1.37 21.76 5.16
N PHE A 213 -2.15 20.74 4.81
CA PHE A 213 -1.83 19.81 3.72
C PHE A 213 -1.78 20.52 2.37
N GLN A 214 -2.72 21.43 2.09
CA GLN A 214 -2.75 22.21 0.85
C GLN A 214 -1.57 23.20 0.79
N ASP A 215 -1.19 23.81 1.92
CA ASP A 215 0.00 24.67 1.99
C ASP A 215 1.29 23.90 1.75
N LEU A 216 1.43 22.71 2.35
CA LEU A 216 2.54 21.78 2.08
C LEU A 216 2.61 21.39 0.60
N LYS A 217 1.46 21.09 0.00
CA LYS A 217 1.34 20.72 -1.43
C LYS A 217 1.70 21.88 -2.34
N LYS A 218 1.25 23.09 -2.00
CA LYS A 218 1.59 24.35 -2.69
C LYS A 218 3.09 24.60 -2.63
N ARG A 219 3.71 24.51 -1.44
CA ARG A 219 5.17 24.62 -1.28
C ARG A 219 5.92 23.59 -2.12
N LYS A 220 5.47 22.33 -2.13
CA LYS A 220 6.08 21.28 -2.95
C LYS A 220 6.03 21.59 -4.44
N ARG A 221 4.88 22.04 -4.94
CA ARG A 221 4.74 22.47 -6.35
C ARG A 221 5.59 23.69 -6.68
N GLN A 222 5.75 24.63 -5.75
CA GLN A 222 6.67 25.76 -5.92
C GLN A 222 8.12 25.28 -6.02
N MET A 223 8.56 24.32 -5.20
CA MET A 223 9.90 23.72 -5.33
C MET A 223 10.08 23.01 -6.69
N GLU A 224 9.07 22.28 -7.17
CA GLU A 224 9.09 21.64 -8.49
C GLU A 224 9.16 22.68 -9.63
N ALA A 225 8.40 23.77 -9.53
CA ALA A 225 8.42 24.88 -10.48
C ALA A 225 9.76 25.64 -10.46
N LEU A 226 10.39 25.76 -9.28
CA LEU A 226 11.73 26.30 -9.12
C LEU A 226 12.77 25.44 -9.86
N TRP A 227 12.76 24.12 -9.66
CA TRP A 227 13.65 23.20 -10.37
C TRP A 227 13.40 23.19 -11.88
N ALA A 228 12.17 23.44 -12.32
CA ALA A 228 11.81 23.59 -13.72
C ALA A 228 12.15 24.98 -14.31
N GLY A 229 12.65 25.93 -13.51
CA GLY A 229 12.97 27.29 -13.94
C GLY A 229 11.76 28.11 -14.40
N SER A 230 10.58 27.83 -13.82
CA SER A 230 9.29 28.37 -14.25
C SER A 230 8.76 29.50 -13.36
N LEU A 231 9.41 29.78 -12.23
CA LEU A 231 9.07 30.87 -11.30
C LEU A 231 9.69 32.19 -11.73
N LEU A 232 9.02 33.30 -11.43
CA LEU A 232 9.59 34.64 -11.54
C LEU A 232 10.61 34.92 -10.44
N GLU A 233 11.55 35.83 -10.67
CA GLU A 233 12.55 36.23 -9.67
C GLU A 233 11.93 36.72 -8.36
N GLU A 234 10.79 37.42 -8.43
CA GLU A 234 10.03 37.90 -7.27
C GLU A 234 9.35 36.77 -6.47
N GLU A 235 9.08 35.63 -7.12
CA GLU A 235 8.44 34.46 -6.49
C GLU A 235 9.48 33.54 -5.83
N VAL A 236 10.78 33.74 -6.11
CA VAL A 236 11.87 33.00 -5.50
C VAL A 236 12.27 33.63 -4.18
N SER A 237 11.66 33.16 -3.09
CA SER A 237 12.09 33.53 -1.74
C SER A 237 13.36 32.76 -1.31
N LEU A 238 14.17 33.36 -0.44
CA LEU A 238 15.32 32.68 0.19
C LEU A 238 14.90 31.41 0.93
N GLN A 239 13.73 31.42 1.57
CA GLN A 239 13.21 30.24 2.26
C GLN A 239 12.91 29.10 1.29
N LEU A 240 12.31 29.41 0.12
CA LEU A 240 12.03 28.41 -0.91
C LEU A 240 13.31 27.77 -1.46
N LEU A 241 14.39 28.55 -1.60
CA LEU A 241 15.71 28.03 -2.02
C LEU A 241 16.30 27.06 -0.99
N VAL A 242 16.21 27.41 0.31
CA VAL A 242 16.68 26.54 1.40
C VAL A 242 15.88 25.24 1.42
N ASP A 243 14.55 25.32 1.36
CA ASP A 243 13.65 24.16 1.39
C ASP A 243 13.88 23.25 0.18
N ALA A 244 13.99 23.84 -1.02
CA ALA A 244 14.28 23.09 -2.25
C ALA A 244 15.64 22.36 -2.18
N SER A 245 16.66 23.00 -1.59
CA SER A 245 17.98 22.36 -1.42
C SER A 245 17.95 21.18 -0.46
N ALA A 246 17.17 21.28 0.62
CA ALA A 246 17.01 20.22 1.61
C ALA A 246 16.23 19.03 1.03
N GLU A 247 15.16 19.32 0.29
CA GLU A 247 14.34 18.29 -0.34
C GLU A 247 15.11 17.57 -1.47
N GLN A 248 15.91 18.30 -2.26
CA GLN A 248 16.81 17.71 -3.25
C GLN A 248 17.80 16.71 -2.61
N LYS A 249 18.40 17.05 -1.46
CA LYS A 249 19.29 16.13 -0.72
C LYS A 249 18.56 14.86 -0.27
N LYS A 250 17.33 14.98 0.24
CA LYS A 250 16.51 13.82 0.62
C LYS A 250 16.17 12.93 -0.58
N MET A 251 15.80 13.53 -1.71
CA MET A 251 15.53 12.81 -2.95
C MET A 251 16.78 12.07 -3.45
N ASP A 252 17.96 12.68 -3.38
CA ASP A 252 19.21 12.05 -3.78
C ASP A 252 19.59 10.88 -2.86
N ILE A 253 19.43 11.01 -1.55
CA ILE A 253 19.64 9.92 -0.59
C ILE A 253 18.69 8.75 -0.90
N SER A 254 17.41 9.04 -1.12
CA SER A 254 16.39 8.04 -1.43
C SER A 254 16.66 7.34 -2.76
N ARG A 255 17.05 8.10 -3.80
CA ARG A 255 17.44 7.56 -5.11
C ARG A 255 18.69 6.70 -5.01
N ARG A 256 19.69 7.08 -4.22
CA ARG A 256 20.88 6.26 -3.95
C ARG A 256 20.52 4.96 -3.22
N LYS A 257 19.64 5.03 -2.22
CA LYS A 257 19.15 3.84 -1.50
C LYS A 257 18.43 2.88 -2.44
N ARG A 258 17.52 3.39 -3.26
CA ARG A 258 16.79 2.59 -4.26
C ARG A 258 17.73 1.96 -5.29
N ARG A 259 18.67 2.72 -5.86
CA ARG A 259 19.68 2.18 -6.79
C ARG A 259 20.54 1.10 -6.16
N ARG A 260 20.94 1.27 -4.89
CA ARG A 260 21.68 0.22 -4.14
C ARG A 260 20.85 -1.03 -3.95
N GLN A 261 19.56 -0.90 -3.60
CA GLN A 261 18.66 -2.04 -3.46
C GLN A 261 18.44 -2.75 -4.80
N GLU A 262 18.18 -2.01 -5.89
CA GLU A 262 18.04 -2.58 -7.23
C GLU A 262 19.31 -3.28 -7.70
N ALA A 263 20.48 -2.67 -7.46
CA ALA A 263 21.78 -3.29 -7.76
C ALA A 263 22.01 -4.57 -6.93
N GLN A 264 21.71 -4.56 -5.63
CA GLN A 264 21.81 -5.73 -4.76
C GLN A 264 20.86 -6.85 -5.18
N VAL A 265 19.64 -6.53 -5.60
CA VAL A 265 18.69 -7.53 -6.12
C VAL A 265 19.19 -8.11 -7.44
N LYS A 266 19.67 -7.27 -8.36
CA LYS A 266 20.24 -7.73 -9.64
C LYS A 266 21.48 -8.60 -9.43
N GLU A 267 22.35 -8.21 -8.50
CA GLU A 267 23.51 -8.99 -8.10
C GLU A 267 23.08 -10.32 -7.47
N ARG A 268 22.09 -10.37 -6.58
CA ARG A 268 21.57 -11.64 -6.01
C ARG A 268 20.86 -12.56 -7.00
N ILE A 269 20.32 -12.03 -8.09
CA ILE A 269 19.71 -12.83 -9.16
C ILE A 269 20.79 -13.43 -10.08
N SER A 270 21.93 -12.75 -10.25
CA SER A 270 22.98 -13.13 -11.21
C SER A 270 24.27 -13.68 -10.59
N ALA A 271 24.50 -13.46 -9.31
CA ALA A 271 25.63 -13.97 -8.55
C ALA A 271 25.26 -15.31 -7.92
N GLY A 272 26.25 -16.21 -7.85
CA GLY A 272 26.10 -17.55 -7.31
C GLY A 272 26.26 -18.61 -8.39
N GLU A 273 27.43 -19.27 -8.40
CA GLU A 273 27.59 -20.53 -9.13
C GLU A 273 26.69 -21.58 -8.47
N VAL A 274 25.89 -22.25 -9.29
CA VAL A 274 25.12 -23.42 -8.85
C VAL A 274 26.11 -24.46 -8.39
N PRO A 275 26.02 -24.96 -7.15
CA PRO A 275 26.94 -25.98 -6.71
C PRO A 275 26.67 -27.27 -7.49
N ARG A 276 27.73 -28.00 -7.82
CA ARG A 276 27.63 -29.25 -8.57
C ARG A 276 27.29 -30.39 -7.63
N CYS A 277 26.58 -31.41 -8.11
CA CYS A 277 26.26 -32.58 -7.29
C CYS A 277 27.52 -33.24 -6.71
N CYS A 278 28.60 -33.31 -7.50
CA CYS A 278 29.88 -33.86 -7.08
C CYS A 278 30.59 -33.05 -5.98
N ASP A 279 30.26 -31.76 -5.79
CA ASP A 279 30.85 -30.94 -4.71
C ASP A 279 30.42 -31.43 -3.31
N PHE A 280 29.36 -32.24 -3.25
CA PHE A 280 28.82 -32.80 -2.01
C PHE A 280 28.99 -34.32 -1.94
N ALA A 281 29.96 -34.89 -2.66
CA ALA A 281 30.16 -36.33 -2.63
C ALA A 281 30.43 -36.83 -1.19
N GLY A 282 29.75 -37.90 -0.77
CA GLY A 282 29.86 -38.44 0.59
C GLY A 282 29.05 -37.71 1.67
N MET A 283 28.34 -36.64 1.33
CA MET A 283 27.60 -35.82 2.30
C MET A 283 26.17 -36.33 2.53
N THR A 284 25.57 -35.83 3.61
CA THR A 284 24.17 -36.09 3.95
C THR A 284 23.26 -35.01 3.36
N ILE A 285 22.24 -35.44 2.63
CA ILE A 285 21.27 -34.57 1.97
C ILE A 285 19.89 -34.82 2.57
N TYR A 286 19.22 -33.74 2.97
CA TYR A 286 17.84 -33.81 3.38
C TYR A 286 16.92 -33.83 2.17
N VAL A 287 15.99 -34.79 2.15
CA VAL A 287 14.89 -34.86 1.20
C VAL A 287 13.69 -35.48 1.91
N GLN A 288 12.50 -34.91 1.75
CA GLN A 288 11.29 -35.57 2.24
C GLN A 288 11.03 -36.81 1.40
N ASP A 289 10.66 -37.93 2.03
CA ASP A 289 10.39 -39.18 1.32
C ASP A 289 9.34 -39.02 0.20
N ALA A 290 8.37 -38.12 0.39
CA ALA A 290 7.36 -37.78 -0.61
C ALA A 290 7.92 -37.06 -1.85
N ASP A 291 9.02 -36.32 -1.69
CA ASP A 291 9.70 -35.56 -2.76
C ASP A 291 10.84 -36.37 -3.43
N ARG A 292 11.15 -37.56 -2.88
CA ARG A 292 12.22 -38.43 -3.38
C ARG A 292 11.82 -39.06 -4.71
N THR A 293 12.72 -39.00 -5.69
CA THR A 293 12.49 -39.55 -7.04
C THR A 293 13.56 -40.58 -7.42
N PRO A 294 13.28 -41.51 -8.35
CA PRO A 294 14.27 -42.48 -8.82
C PRO A 294 15.54 -41.84 -9.43
N GLY A 295 15.41 -40.64 -10.00
CA GLY A 295 16.54 -39.88 -10.53
C GLY A 295 17.52 -39.44 -9.42
N MET A 296 17.01 -39.12 -8.24
CA MET A 296 17.82 -38.80 -7.07
C MET A 296 18.55 -40.03 -6.54
N ASP A 297 17.93 -41.20 -6.57
CA ASP A 297 18.57 -42.46 -6.12
C ASP A 297 19.74 -42.87 -7.02
N GLU A 298 19.63 -42.59 -8.33
CA GLU A 298 20.74 -42.74 -9.26
C GLU A 298 21.88 -41.78 -8.93
N GLN A 299 21.57 -40.50 -8.67
CA GLN A 299 22.59 -39.52 -8.30
C GLN A 299 23.20 -39.77 -6.92
N MET A 300 22.43 -40.28 -5.97
CA MET A 300 22.89 -40.76 -4.67
C MET A 300 23.95 -41.85 -4.84
N ARG A 301 23.72 -42.82 -5.73
CA ARG A 301 24.71 -43.87 -6.04
C ARG A 301 25.97 -43.31 -6.71
N ARG A 302 25.82 -42.32 -7.61
CA ARG A 302 26.96 -41.70 -8.31
C ARG A 302 27.83 -40.84 -7.40
N CYS A 303 27.20 -40.04 -6.54
CA CYS A 303 27.89 -39.10 -5.66
C CYS A 303 28.12 -39.66 -4.24
N ASN A 304 27.73 -40.91 -3.98
CA ASN A 304 27.81 -41.55 -2.66
C ASN A 304 27.14 -40.71 -1.55
N TRP A 305 25.94 -40.18 -1.81
CA TRP A 305 25.18 -39.41 -0.83
C TRP A 305 24.43 -40.32 0.15
N SER A 306 24.11 -39.79 1.32
CA SER A 306 23.12 -40.38 2.24
C SER A 306 21.90 -39.49 2.35
N PHE A 307 20.70 -40.02 2.11
CA PHE A 307 19.46 -39.27 2.32
C PHE A 307 18.96 -39.40 3.76
N THR A 308 18.35 -38.34 4.26
CA THR A 308 17.62 -38.32 5.54
C THR A 308 16.34 -37.50 5.40
N ASP A 309 15.30 -37.95 6.10
CA ASP A 309 14.00 -37.28 6.25
C ASP A 309 13.92 -36.45 7.55
N ASP A 310 14.96 -36.50 8.39
CA ASP A 310 15.07 -35.69 9.59
C ASP A 310 15.67 -34.32 9.26
N ALA A 311 14.83 -33.28 9.32
CA ALA A 311 15.26 -31.92 9.04
C ALA A 311 16.29 -31.41 10.06
N ALA A 312 16.30 -31.98 11.26
CA ALA A 312 17.17 -31.55 12.33
C ALA A 312 18.55 -32.26 12.30
N ALA A 313 18.71 -33.29 11.45
CA ALA A 313 19.97 -33.95 11.17
C ALA A 313 21.00 -33.01 10.51
N ALA A 314 22.29 -33.38 10.60
CA ALA A 314 23.39 -32.61 10.04
C ALA A 314 23.45 -32.79 8.53
N CYS A 315 22.93 -31.80 7.80
CA CYS A 315 22.80 -31.84 6.35
C CYS A 315 23.49 -30.62 5.73
N ASP A 316 24.24 -30.86 4.66
CA ASP A 316 24.90 -29.78 3.89
C ASP A 316 23.98 -29.20 2.82
N VAL A 317 22.98 -29.99 2.41
CA VAL A 317 22.01 -29.67 1.36
C VAL A 317 20.62 -30.09 1.82
N PHE A 318 19.65 -29.20 1.62
CA PHE A 318 18.23 -29.43 1.82
C PHE A 318 17.51 -29.31 0.48
N LEU A 319 16.92 -30.41 0.01
CA LEU A 319 16.05 -30.43 -1.16
C LEU A 319 14.64 -30.14 -0.68
N HIS A 320 14.15 -28.93 -0.96
CA HIS A 320 12.84 -28.49 -0.49
C HIS A 320 12.18 -27.57 -1.50
N ASN A 321 10.88 -27.76 -1.73
CA ASN A 321 10.13 -26.92 -2.64
C ASN A 321 9.91 -25.53 -2.01
N MET A 322 10.52 -24.49 -2.57
CA MET A 322 10.54 -23.14 -1.99
C MET A 322 9.27 -22.31 -2.29
N VAL A 323 8.14 -22.95 -2.62
CA VAL A 323 6.89 -22.23 -2.93
C VAL A 323 6.40 -21.52 -1.66
N GLY A 324 6.36 -20.18 -1.70
CA GLY A 324 5.71 -19.39 -0.65
C GLY A 324 6.59 -18.94 0.52
N MET A 325 7.79 -18.41 0.26
CA MET A 325 8.61 -17.66 1.25
C MET A 325 7.88 -16.48 1.96
N GLY A 326 6.63 -16.18 1.60
CA GLY A 326 5.78 -15.21 2.31
C GLY A 326 5.06 -15.77 3.55
N SER A 327 5.09 -17.09 3.76
CA SER A 327 4.67 -17.73 5.01
C SER A 327 5.86 -17.90 5.96
N LEU A 328 5.61 -18.12 7.26
CA LEU A 328 6.68 -18.37 8.23
C LEU A 328 7.63 -19.47 7.71
N PRO A 329 8.96 -19.30 7.84
CA PRO A 329 9.92 -20.26 7.32
C PRO A 329 9.64 -21.66 7.88
N SER A 330 9.60 -22.67 7.00
CA SER A 330 9.42 -24.07 7.40
C SER A 330 10.58 -24.52 8.29
N VAL A 331 10.36 -25.57 9.10
CA VAL A 331 11.42 -26.15 9.97
C VAL A 331 12.67 -26.53 9.17
N VAL A 332 12.50 -26.89 7.90
CA VAL A 332 13.57 -27.17 6.94
C VAL A 332 14.44 -25.95 6.68
N VAL A 333 13.83 -24.79 6.44
CA VAL A 333 14.57 -23.54 6.20
C VAL A 333 15.26 -23.07 7.49
N TRP A 334 14.64 -23.27 8.65
CA TRP A 334 15.30 -23.06 9.95
C TRP A 334 16.55 -23.91 10.09
N ALA A 335 16.42 -25.23 9.90
CA ALA A 335 17.55 -26.15 9.98
C ALA A 335 18.67 -25.72 9.03
N ALA A 336 18.33 -25.45 7.77
CA ALA A 336 19.31 -25.01 6.79
C ALA A 336 20.02 -23.70 7.20
N ALA A 337 19.29 -22.72 7.73
CA ALA A 337 19.86 -21.45 8.14
C ALA A 337 20.76 -21.56 9.37
N LEU A 338 20.35 -22.36 10.36
CA LEU A 338 21.14 -22.61 11.56
C LEU A 338 22.45 -23.31 11.23
N GLN A 339 22.39 -24.29 10.32
CA GLN A 339 23.52 -25.12 9.90
C GLN A 339 24.40 -24.43 8.84
N GLY A 340 23.89 -23.37 8.21
CA GLY A 340 24.55 -22.74 7.08
C GLY A 340 24.58 -23.65 5.85
N ALA A 341 23.53 -24.43 5.64
CA ALA A 341 23.40 -25.37 4.55
C ALA A 341 22.90 -24.70 3.26
N TRP A 342 22.90 -25.47 2.17
CA TRP A 342 22.22 -25.09 0.93
C TRP A 342 20.76 -25.50 0.98
N VAL A 343 19.87 -24.67 0.44
CA VAL A 343 18.50 -25.04 0.09
C VAL A 343 18.37 -24.97 -1.43
N LEU A 344 17.93 -26.07 -2.02
CA LEU A 344 17.83 -26.27 -3.46
C LEU A 344 16.48 -26.92 -3.77
N LEU A 345 16.01 -26.78 -5.01
CA LEU A 345 14.84 -27.56 -5.43
C LEU A 345 15.22 -29.02 -5.66
N PRO A 346 14.29 -29.97 -5.42
CA PRO A 346 14.50 -31.38 -5.71
C PRO A 346 15.02 -31.66 -7.14
N GLU A 347 14.60 -30.86 -8.14
CA GLU A 347 15.08 -30.97 -9.52
C GLU A 347 16.60 -30.81 -9.70
N TRP A 348 17.28 -30.09 -8.80
CA TRP A 348 18.74 -29.93 -8.86
C TRP A 348 19.43 -31.28 -8.72
N ALA A 349 18.90 -32.17 -7.89
CA ALA A 349 19.47 -33.50 -7.68
C ALA A 349 19.19 -34.46 -8.86
N CYS A 350 18.39 -34.07 -9.86
CA CYS A 350 18.07 -34.89 -11.03
C CYS A 350 18.71 -34.37 -12.33
N LYS A 351 19.15 -33.10 -12.35
CA LYS A 351 19.74 -32.43 -13.52
C LYS A 351 21.24 -32.21 -13.29
N ASP A 352 22.04 -32.23 -14.35
CA ASP A 352 23.41 -31.74 -14.24
C ASP A 352 23.39 -30.25 -13.89
N ALA A 353 24.36 -29.80 -13.09
CA ALA A 353 24.40 -28.42 -12.57
C ALA A 353 24.39 -27.35 -13.68
N GLU A 354 24.90 -27.68 -14.87
CA GLU A 354 24.88 -26.82 -16.07
C GLU A 354 23.46 -26.57 -16.61
N HIS A 355 22.52 -27.46 -16.32
CA HIS A 355 21.12 -27.41 -16.79
C HIS A 355 20.13 -27.04 -15.69
N TYR A 356 20.61 -26.72 -14.48
CA TYR A 356 19.76 -26.28 -13.39
C TYR A 356 19.56 -24.77 -13.42
N GLU A 357 18.32 -24.32 -13.62
CA GLU A 357 17.94 -22.89 -13.65
C GLU A 357 17.19 -22.43 -12.39
N GLY A 358 16.93 -23.34 -11.45
CA GLY A 358 16.18 -23.04 -10.24
C GLY A 358 16.97 -22.23 -9.19
N PRO A 359 16.29 -21.82 -8.10
CA PRO A 359 16.91 -21.07 -7.01
C PRO A 359 17.89 -21.93 -6.20
N CYS A 360 19.01 -21.33 -5.82
CA CYS A 360 19.99 -21.87 -4.90
C CYS A 360 20.19 -20.90 -3.75
N ILE A 361 19.87 -21.28 -2.52
CA ILE A 361 20.06 -20.40 -1.36
C ILE A 361 21.11 -21.05 -0.46
N LYS A 362 22.23 -20.36 -0.26
CA LYS A 362 23.24 -20.72 0.73
C LYS A 362 23.07 -19.85 1.96
N PHE A 363 22.94 -20.47 3.13
CA PHE A 363 22.96 -19.75 4.39
C PHE A 363 24.38 -19.68 4.99
N VAL A 364 24.65 -18.61 5.72
CA VAL A 364 25.80 -18.50 6.62
C VAL A 364 25.41 -19.16 7.95
N PRO A 365 26.23 -20.08 8.49
CA PRO A 365 25.88 -20.85 9.68
C PRO A 365 25.73 -19.96 10.91
N ALA A 366 24.50 -19.83 11.42
CA ALA A 366 24.19 -18.99 12.58
C ALA A 366 24.90 -19.46 13.86
N VAL A 367 25.07 -20.78 14.01
CA VAL A 367 25.70 -21.44 15.17
C VAL A 367 27.17 -21.07 15.40
N THR A 368 27.84 -20.49 14.40
CA THR A 368 29.25 -20.07 14.50
C THR A 368 29.45 -18.80 15.35
N THR A 369 28.36 -18.06 15.60
CA THR A 369 28.37 -16.83 16.38
C THR A 369 28.03 -17.16 17.84
N LYS A 370 28.88 -16.75 18.80
CA LYS A 370 28.66 -17.06 20.22
C LYS A 370 27.38 -16.40 20.74
N ARG A 371 26.46 -17.22 21.27
CA ARG A 371 25.15 -16.77 21.74
C ARG A 371 24.66 -17.64 22.91
N TRP A 372 23.87 -17.04 23.78
CA TRP A 372 23.11 -17.73 24.81
C TRP A 372 21.62 -17.60 24.53
N PHE A 373 20.87 -18.69 24.65
CA PHE A 373 19.45 -18.75 24.32
C PHE A 373 18.64 -19.21 25.50
N TRP A 374 17.62 -18.45 25.84
CA TRP A 374 16.48 -18.95 26.60
C TRP A 374 15.28 -19.07 25.67
N ILE A 375 14.53 -20.16 25.80
CA ILE A 375 13.30 -20.39 25.05
C ILE A 375 12.18 -20.49 26.08
N SER A 376 11.16 -19.64 25.97
CA SER A 376 10.05 -19.68 26.91
C SER A 376 9.30 -21.02 26.81
N PRO A 377 8.70 -21.49 27.93
CA PRO A 377 7.86 -22.67 27.90
C PRO A 377 6.67 -22.51 26.95
N ALA A 378 6.08 -21.31 26.88
CA ALA A 378 4.98 -21.00 25.97
C ALA A 378 5.41 -21.11 24.51
N PHE A 379 6.56 -20.54 24.14
CA PHE A 379 7.11 -20.68 22.79
C PHE A 379 7.39 -22.15 22.44
N SER A 380 7.95 -22.91 23.38
CA SER A 380 8.19 -24.35 23.18
C SER A 380 6.89 -25.14 22.98
N GLY A 381 5.79 -24.72 23.61
CA GLY A 381 4.47 -25.32 23.42
C GLY A 381 3.81 -24.93 22.10
N GLU A 382 3.94 -23.67 21.68
CA GLU A 382 3.39 -23.16 20.42
C GLU A 382 4.16 -23.70 19.20
N ARG A 383 5.49 -23.72 19.28
CA ARG A 383 6.42 -24.06 18.19
C ARG A 383 7.46 -25.11 18.63
N PRO A 384 7.02 -26.34 18.96
CA PRO A 384 7.92 -27.39 19.41
C PRO A 384 8.95 -27.79 18.36
N ASP A 385 8.59 -27.71 17.09
CA ASP A 385 9.44 -27.97 15.92
C ASP A 385 10.66 -27.05 15.86
N VAL A 386 10.43 -25.74 15.98
CA VAL A 386 11.49 -24.73 15.95
C VAL A 386 12.33 -24.78 17.21
N ALA A 387 11.69 -24.94 18.38
CA ALA A 387 12.39 -25.05 19.65
C ALA A 387 13.36 -26.23 19.66
N GLU A 388 12.93 -27.39 19.14
CA GLU A 388 13.78 -28.57 19.03
C GLU A 388 14.93 -28.36 18.04
N CYS A 389 14.64 -27.80 16.86
CA CYS A 389 15.66 -27.46 15.87
C CYS A 389 16.78 -26.57 16.46
N LEU A 390 16.41 -25.62 17.33
CA LEU A 390 17.37 -24.76 18.03
C LEU A 390 18.18 -25.50 19.09
N ARG A 391 17.55 -26.37 19.89
CA ARG A 391 18.26 -27.18 20.89
C ARG A 391 19.28 -28.09 20.23
N GLN A 392 18.91 -28.72 19.12
CA GLN A 392 19.82 -29.57 18.35
C GLN A 392 20.93 -28.75 17.69
N ALA A 393 20.62 -27.57 17.15
CA ALA A 393 21.65 -26.66 16.63
C ALA A 393 22.65 -26.22 17.73
N ALA A 394 22.18 -26.06 18.97
CA ALA A 394 23.03 -25.73 20.11
C ALA A 394 23.88 -26.92 20.61
N SER A 395 23.38 -28.15 20.54
CA SER A 395 24.11 -29.35 20.99
C SER A 395 25.16 -29.86 20.00
N ARG A 396 25.15 -29.35 18.77
CA ARG A 396 26.09 -29.76 17.72
C ARG A 396 27.54 -29.44 18.02
N GLN A 397 28.41 -30.33 17.55
CA GLN A 397 29.85 -30.12 17.57
C GLN A 397 30.22 -28.85 16.77
N GLY A 398 30.99 -27.96 17.39
CA GLY A 398 31.39 -26.67 16.79
C GLY A 398 30.36 -25.54 16.96
N SER A 399 29.18 -25.81 17.53
CA SER A 399 28.23 -24.77 17.91
C SER A 399 28.81 -23.90 19.02
N LYS A 400 28.65 -22.58 18.89
CA LYS A 400 29.00 -21.61 19.95
C LYS A 400 27.76 -21.16 20.72
N TRP A 401 26.66 -21.86 20.54
CA TRP A 401 25.39 -21.57 21.21
C TRP A 401 25.33 -22.31 22.54
N THR A 402 24.64 -21.71 23.51
CA THR A 402 24.46 -22.31 24.82
C THR A 402 23.04 -22.06 25.28
N MET A 403 22.32 -23.13 25.60
CA MET A 403 20.97 -23.04 26.13
C MET A 403 20.99 -22.60 27.59
N ILE A 404 19.99 -21.84 27.97
CA ILE A 404 19.68 -21.40 29.33
C ILE A 404 18.29 -21.96 29.63
N ASP A 405 18.21 -22.74 30.71
CA ASP A 405 16.97 -23.44 31.07
C ASP A 405 15.99 -22.52 31.82
N ASP A 406 16.51 -21.51 32.51
CA ASP A 406 15.76 -20.68 33.44
C ASP A 406 15.75 -19.18 33.05
N VAL A 407 14.61 -18.53 33.33
CA VAL A 407 14.38 -17.12 33.01
C VAL A 407 15.19 -16.18 33.90
N GLU A 408 15.40 -16.53 35.17
CA GLU A 408 16.21 -15.71 36.10
C GLU A 408 17.69 -15.74 35.68
N ALA A 409 18.19 -16.94 35.34
CA ALA A 409 19.52 -17.11 34.79
C ALA A 409 19.72 -16.35 33.46
N TRP A 410 18.68 -16.30 32.61
CA TRP A 410 18.68 -15.49 31.41
C TRP A 410 18.74 -13.99 31.72
N ALA A 411 17.90 -13.50 32.63
CA ALA A 411 17.83 -12.09 33.00
C ALA A 411 19.16 -11.59 33.57
N LEU A 412 19.80 -12.35 34.46
CA LEU A 412 21.13 -12.03 35.02
C LEU A 412 22.19 -11.92 33.91
N ARG A 413 22.22 -12.89 32.97
CA ARG A 413 23.15 -12.84 31.84
C ARG A 413 22.83 -11.69 30.90
N LYS A 414 21.55 -11.37 30.71
CA LYS A 414 21.11 -10.27 29.86
C LYS A 414 21.58 -8.93 30.38
N GLN A 415 21.41 -8.69 31.69
CA GLN A 415 21.90 -7.49 32.36
C GLN A 415 23.43 -7.36 32.22
N ALA A 416 24.18 -8.42 32.53
CA ALA A 416 25.64 -8.43 32.38
C ALA A 416 26.10 -8.19 30.92
N ALA A 417 25.34 -8.66 29.93
CA ALA A 417 25.61 -8.42 28.52
C ALA A 417 25.30 -6.98 28.09
N GLN A 418 24.25 -6.36 28.65
CA GLN A 418 23.89 -4.96 28.41
C GLN A 418 24.95 -4.01 28.97
N GLU A 419 25.45 -4.25 30.18
CA GLU A 419 26.55 -3.48 30.79
C GLU A 419 27.81 -3.49 29.92
N LYS A 420 28.07 -4.62 29.23
CA LYS A 420 29.19 -4.79 28.29
C LYS A 420 28.88 -4.35 26.86
N GLN A 421 27.75 -3.69 26.61
CA GLN A 421 27.28 -3.27 25.29
C GLN A 421 27.22 -4.40 24.25
N ASN A 422 26.97 -5.63 24.70
CA ASN A 422 26.89 -6.84 23.87
C ASN A 422 25.57 -7.58 24.10
N SER A 423 24.48 -6.84 24.19
CA SER A 423 23.13 -7.36 24.46
C SER A 423 22.65 -8.41 23.44
N ALA A 424 23.18 -8.36 22.20
CA ALA A 424 22.90 -9.32 21.13
C ALA A 424 23.46 -10.72 21.41
N ALA A 425 24.36 -10.87 22.40
CA ALA A 425 24.90 -12.17 22.76
C ALA A 425 23.91 -13.04 23.54
N VAL A 426 22.92 -12.46 24.21
CA VAL A 426 21.94 -13.16 25.05
C VAL A 426 20.54 -12.92 24.49
N ILE A 427 19.88 -13.97 24.04
CA ILE A 427 18.64 -13.93 23.27
C ILE A 427 17.54 -14.68 24.02
N ALA A 428 16.32 -14.15 23.97
CA ALA A 428 15.11 -14.85 24.38
C ALA A 428 14.22 -15.11 23.17
N LEU A 429 13.64 -16.32 23.12
CA LEU A 429 12.57 -16.67 22.20
C LEU A 429 11.29 -16.87 22.97
N VAL A 430 10.28 -16.08 22.61
CA VAL A 430 9.00 -15.97 23.30
C VAL A 430 7.88 -15.97 22.26
N THR A 431 6.64 -16.26 22.67
CA THR A 431 5.50 -16.16 21.75
C THR A 431 5.28 -14.71 21.31
N ASP A 432 4.57 -14.49 20.20
CA ASP A 432 4.28 -13.13 19.72
C ASP A 432 3.46 -12.34 20.77
N GLU A 433 2.63 -13.01 21.57
CA GLU A 433 1.93 -12.41 22.71
C GLU A 433 2.90 -11.97 23.81
N GLU A 434 3.85 -12.84 24.19
CA GLU A 434 4.87 -12.55 25.19
C GLU A 434 5.80 -11.41 24.74
N THR A 435 6.04 -11.21 23.43
CA THR A 435 6.90 -10.11 22.95
C THR A 435 6.43 -8.73 23.43
N THR A 436 5.12 -8.54 23.62
CA THR A 436 4.56 -7.27 24.13
C THR A 436 4.98 -6.98 25.56
N GLN A 437 5.19 -8.01 26.38
CA GLN A 437 5.64 -7.89 27.77
C GLN A 437 7.13 -7.50 27.87
N PHE A 438 7.89 -7.75 26.80
CA PHE A 438 9.33 -7.49 26.72
C PHE A 438 9.67 -6.34 25.75
N GLN A 439 8.73 -5.43 25.46
CA GLN A 439 8.89 -4.42 24.40
C GLN A 439 10.15 -3.55 24.55
N ASP A 440 10.57 -3.27 25.79
CA ASP A 440 11.76 -2.45 26.08
C ASP A 440 13.04 -3.28 26.28
N VAL A 441 12.96 -4.61 26.18
CA VAL A 441 14.11 -5.50 26.33
C VAL A 441 14.66 -5.87 24.95
N PRO A 442 15.89 -5.43 24.61
CA PRO A 442 16.45 -5.70 23.29
C PRO A 442 16.71 -7.20 23.08
N HIS A 443 16.60 -7.69 21.85
CA HIS A 443 16.87 -9.08 21.45
C HIS A 443 16.02 -10.15 22.18
N VAL A 444 14.77 -9.79 22.47
CA VAL A 444 13.67 -10.73 22.72
C VAL A 444 12.86 -10.81 21.42
N PHE A 445 12.64 -12.01 20.91
CA PHE A 445 12.07 -12.19 19.58
C PHE A 445 10.97 -13.25 19.58
N GLY A 446 9.93 -13.02 18.78
CA GLY A 446 9.10 -14.10 18.23
C GLY A 446 9.84 -14.87 17.13
N ALA A 447 9.24 -15.95 16.63
CA ALA A 447 9.88 -16.85 15.65
C ALA A 447 10.34 -16.10 14.39
N SER A 448 9.47 -15.30 13.78
CA SER A 448 9.77 -14.54 12.55
C SER A 448 10.87 -13.50 12.74
N GLY A 449 10.79 -12.77 13.86
CA GLY A 449 11.78 -11.76 14.23
C GLY A 449 13.17 -12.38 14.43
N PHE A 450 13.22 -13.51 15.12
CA PHE A 450 14.49 -14.22 15.32
C PHE A 450 15.04 -14.80 14.02
N PHE A 451 14.19 -15.40 13.19
CA PHE A 451 14.62 -15.91 11.89
C PHE A 451 15.29 -14.81 11.07
N SER A 452 14.66 -13.64 10.98
CA SER A 452 15.20 -12.49 10.26
C SER A 452 16.53 -11.97 10.85
N PHE A 453 16.70 -12.11 12.16
CA PHE A 453 17.92 -11.72 12.87
C PHE A 453 19.09 -12.72 12.67
N ALA A 454 18.80 -14.02 12.76
CA ALA A 454 19.80 -15.08 12.74
C ALA A 454 20.15 -15.53 11.31
N CYS A 455 19.18 -15.54 10.40
CA CYS A 455 19.33 -16.11 9.07
C CYS A 455 19.97 -15.10 8.14
N LYS A 456 21.23 -15.36 7.81
CA LYS A 456 21.98 -14.59 6.83
C LYS A 456 22.19 -15.43 5.58
N VAL A 457 21.66 -14.96 4.47
CA VAL A 457 21.91 -15.55 3.16
C VAL A 457 23.30 -15.12 2.70
N ASP A 458 24.12 -16.08 2.29
CA ASP A 458 25.39 -15.84 1.61
C ASP A 458 25.08 -15.42 0.17
N SER A 459 24.97 -14.12 -0.06
CA SER A 459 24.62 -13.57 -1.37
C SER A 459 25.66 -13.83 -2.46
N SER A 460 26.91 -14.19 -2.09
CA SER A 460 27.95 -14.49 -3.08
C SER A 460 27.78 -15.89 -3.68
N ARG A 461 27.14 -16.79 -2.93
CA ARG A 461 26.90 -18.19 -3.32
C ARG A 461 25.44 -18.47 -3.65
N SER A 462 24.52 -17.59 -3.27
CA SER A 462 23.10 -17.78 -3.48
C SER A 462 22.64 -17.16 -4.80
N ARG A 463 21.90 -17.94 -5.59
CA ARG A 463 21.22 -17.51 -6.82
C ARG A 463 19.72 -17.57 -6.62
N LEU A 464 19.03 -16.44 -6.65
CA LEU A 464 17.56 -16.43 -6.64
C LEU A 464 17.05 -16.58 -8.08
N ALA A 465 16.24 -17.61 -8.35
CA ALA A 465 15.56 -17.71 -9.63
C ALA A 465 14.60 -16.52 -9.80
N LEU A 466 14.49 -16.02 -11.03
CA LEU A 466 13.40 -15.12 -11.39
C LEU A 466 12.10 -15.87 -11.10
N ALA A 467 11.28 -15.39 -10.17
CA ALA A 467 9.90 -15.82 -10.10
C ALA A 467 9.32 -15.61 -11.51
N GLY A 468 8.92 -16.70 -12.15
CA GLY A 468 8.33 -16.64 -13.49
C GLY A 468 7.26 -15.56 -13.52
N GLN A 469 7.35 -14.69 -14.52
CA GLN A 469 6.29 -13.75 -14.85
C GLN A 469 5.00 -14.49 -15.21
#